data_AF-A0A968D6E2-F1
#
_entry.id   AF-A0A968D6E2-F1
#
_cell.length_a   1.000
_cell.length_b   1.000
_cell.length_c   1.000
_cell.angle_alpha   90.00
_cell.angle_beta   90.00
_cell.angle_gamma   90.00
#
_symmetry.space_group_name_H-M   'P 1'
#
loop_
_entity.id
_entity.type
_entity.pdbx_description
1 polymer ?
#
loop_
_entity_poly.entity_id
_entity_poly.type
_entity_poly.pdbx_seq_one_letter_code
_entity_poly.pdbx_strand_id
1 'polypeptide(L)'
;MLNSAFDGVGALPDDYYPEALRAEIDALNEDIYPNVNNGVYRAGFATTQAAYDEAVAQLFDALDRLEQRLATRRYLTGDTATEADWRLFTTLVRFDPVYVTHFKCNIRRLRDYPNLWGYVRDLYQLPGIAETVDIDYIKAHYFGSHTSINPKGIIPKGPDIDYTTPHGRDRSGDSARGSVDDAALELQA
;
A
#
# COMPACT_ATOMS: atom_id res chain seq x y z
N MET A 1 1.68 -13.05 -16.38
CA MET A 1 0.84 -12.98 -17.61
C MET A 1 0.58 -11.54 -18.01
N LEU A 2 -0.06 -10.72 -17.16
CA LEU A 2 -0.46 -9.36 -17.52
C LEU A 2 0.70 -8.39 -17.85
N ASN A 3 1.91 -8.62 -17.32
CA ASN A 3 3.09 -7.78 -17.61
C ASN A 3 3.58 -7.80 -19.07
N SER A 4 3.25 -8.81 -19.86
CA SER A 4 3.85 -8.93 -21.21
C SER A 4 3.01 -9.67 -22.24
N ALA A 5 1.98 -10.41 -21.84
CA ALA A 5 1.19 -11.22 -22.77
C ALA A 5 0.40 -10.39 -23.80
N PHE A 6 0.24 -9.08 -23.56
CA PHE A 6 -0.54 -8.17 -24.39
C PHE A 6 0.28 -7.06 -25.05
N ASP A 7 1.62 -7.10 -24.94
CA ASP A 7 2.51 -6.08 -25.53
C ASP A 7 2.32 -6.00 -27.05
N GLY A 8 2.12 -7.14 -27.70
CA GLY A 8 1.87 -7.24 -29.14
C GLY A 8 0.51 -6.70 -29.60
N VAL A 9 -0.38 -6.31 -28.68
CA VAL A 9 -1.72 -5.79 -28.99
C VAL A 9 -2.00 -4.41 -28.37
N GLY A 10 -0.95 -3.68 -27.96
CA GLY A 10 -1.06 -2.27 -27.56
C GLY A 10 -1.21 -2.01 -26.05
N ALA A 11 -0.78 -2.96 -25.20
CA ALA A 11 -0.63 -2.68 -23.77
C ALA A 11 0.37 -1.53 -23.51
N LEU A 12 0.21 -0.84 -22.38
CA LEU A 12 1.13 0.20 -21.95
C LEU A 12 2.52 -0.40 -21.62
N PRO A 13 3.61 0.33 -21.92
CA PRO A 13 4.97 -0.17 -21.69
C PRO A 13 5.37 0.00 -20.22
N ASP A 14 4.90 -0.91 -19.36
CA ASP A 14 5.29 -1.01 -17.95
C ASP A 14 5.64 -2.45 -17.57
N ASP A 15 6.70 -2.64 -16.79
CA ASP A 15 7.09 -3.95 -16.25
C ASP A 15 7.16 -3.90 -14.71
N TYR A 16 6.16 -4.48 -14.06
CA TYR A 16 6.08 -4.57 -12.61
C TYR A 16 6.87 -5.75 -12.02
N TYR A 17 7.51 -6.59 -12.85
CA TYR A 17 8.28 -7.76 -12.42
C TYR A 17 9.59 -7.91 -13.26
N PRO A 18 10.41 -6.84 -13.32
CA PRO A 18 11.59 -6.80 -14.16
C PRO A 18 12.66 -7.77 -13.65
N GLU A 19 13.36 -8.41 -14.57
CA GLU A 19 14.32 -9.49 -14.27
C GLU A 19 15.33 -9.12 -13.17
N ALA A 20 15.85 -7.89 -13.19
CA ALA A 20 16.82 -7.39 -12.23
C ALA A 20 16.30 -7.31 -10.78
N LEU A 21 14.97 -7.22 -10.58
CA LEU A 21 14.35 -7.07 -9.25
C LEU A 21 13.62 -8.33 -8.78
N ARG A 22 13.48 -9.38 -9.61
CA ARG A 22 12.65 -10.55 -9.29
C ARG A 22 13.00 -11.20 -7.96
N ALA A 23 14.29 -11.44 -7.70
CA ALA A 23 14.72 -12.06 -6.45
C ALA A 23 14.34 -11.24 -5.21
N GLU A 24 14.38 -9.91 -5.30
CA GLU A 24 13.98 -9.03 -4.21
C GLU A 24 12.45 -8.97 -4.07
N ILE A 25 11.72 -8.92 -5.19
CA ILE A 25 10.26 -8.96 -5.22
C ILE A 25 9.74 -10.25 -4.61
N ASP A 26 10.32 -11.40 -4.98
CA ASP A 26 9.92 -12.72 -4.49
C ASP A 26 10.16 -12.82 -2.98
N ALA A 27 11.33 -12.40 -2.50
CA ALA A 27 11.63 -12.40 -1.06
C ALA A 27 10.70 -11.47 -0.26
N LEU A 28 10.35 -10.30 -0.80
CA LEU A 28 9.37 -9.41 -0.19
C LEU A 28 7.98 -10.06 -0.14
N ASN A 29 7.55 -10.68 -1.23
CA ASN A 29 6.25 -11.35 -1.30
C ASN A 29 6.16 -12.56 -0.37
N GLU A 30 7.25 -13.30 -0.18
CA GLU A 30 7.35 -14.42 0.77
C GLU A 30 7.21 -13.97 2.23
N ASP A 31 7.62 -12.76 2.58
CA ASP A 31 7.39 -12.17 3.92
C ASP A 31 6.00 -11.52 4.03
N ILE A 32 5.62 -10.71 3.04
CA ILE A 32 4.38 -9.91 3.04
C ILE A 32 3.14 -10.82 3.04
N TYR A 33 3.15 -11.92 2.28
CA TYR A 33 1.97 -12.78 2.19
C TYR A 33 1.57 -13.41 3.53
N PRO A 34 2.41 -14.23 4.20
CA PRO A 34 2.02 -14.90 5.44
C PRO A 34 1.83 -13.92 6.61
N ASN A 35 2.61 -12.83 6.66
CA ASN A 35 2.65 -11.93 7.81
C ASN A 35 1.71 -10.73 7.70
N VAL A 36 1.38 -10.28 6.48
CA VAL A 36 0.52 -9.10 6.26
C VAL A 36 -0.76 -9.48 5.53
N ASN A 37 -0.66 -9.96 4.28
CA ASN A 37 -1.85 -10.21 3.46
C ASN A 37 -2.77 -11.27 4.08
N ASN A 38 -2.19 -12.38 4.51
CA ASN A 38 -2.88 -13.44 5.23
C ASN A 38 -2.87 -13.20 6.76
N GLY A 39 -1.91 -12.42 7.28
CA GLY A 39 -1.79 -12.11 8.70
C GLY A 39 -3.04 -11.46 9.29
N VAL A 40 -3.64 -10.50 8.57
CA VAL A 40 -4.92 -9.88 8.99
C VAL A 40 -6.07 -10.87 9.07
N TYR A 41 -6.12 -11.86 8.16
CA TYR A 41 -7.15 -12.92 8.19
C TYR A 41 -6.91 -13.89 9.33
N ARG A 42 -5.65 -14.29 9.57
CA ARG A 42 -5.28 -15.14 10.70
C ARG A 42 -5.70 -14.51 12.03
N ALA A 43 -5.49 -13.21 12.20
CA ALA A 43 -5.98 -12.48 13.36
C ALA A 43 -7.52 -12.42 13.41
N GLY A 44 -8.16 -12.01 12.31
CA GLY A 44 -9.61 -11.80 12.27
C GLY A 44 -10.46 -13.05 12.45
N PHE A 45 -9.97 -14.20 12.01
CA PHE A 45 -10.65 -15.49 12.09
C PHE A 45 -10.14 -16.41 13.21
N ALA A 46 -9.21 -15.93 14.04
CA ALA A 46 -8.73 -16.70 15.19
C ALA A 46 -9.89 -17.10 16.11
N THR A 47 -9.94 -18.38 16.48
CA THR A 47 -10.96 -18.94 17.38
C THR A 47 -10.50 -19.02 18.83
N THR A 48 -9.22 -18.73 19.09
CA THR A 48 -8.61 -18.70 20.43
C THR A 48 -7.82 -17.41 20.62
N GLN A 49 -7.72 -16.96 21.87
CA GLN A 49 -6.95 -15.76 22.23
C GLN A 49 -5.47 -15.91 21.85
N ALA A 50 -4.86 -17.07 22.12
CA ALA A 50 -3.45 -17.31 21.80
C ALA A 50 -3.15 -17.24 20.29
N ALA A 51 -4.04 -17.78 19.44
CA ALA A 51 -3.86 -17.70 17.99
C ALA A 51 -4.03 -16.26 17.48
N TYR A 52 -4.96 -15.51 18.06
CA TYR A 52 -5.11 -14.08 17.78
C TYR A 52 -3.86 -13.29 18.20
N ASP A 53 -3.37 -13.49 19.42
CA ASP A 53 -2.21 -12.78 19.99
C ASP A 53 -0.96 -13.02 19.14
N GLU A 54 -0.74 -14.26 18.72
CA GLU A 54 0.38 -14.60 17.84
C GLU A 54 0.25 -13.94 16.46
N ALA A 55 -0.92 -14.05 15.82
CA ALA A 55 -1.14 -13.51 14.48
C ALA A 55 -1.05 -11.99 14.45
N VAL A 56 -1.64 -11.30 15.45
CA VAL A 56 -1.60 -9.84 15.53
C VAL A 56 -0.18 -9.36 15.84
N ALA A 57 0.58 -10.06 16.70
CA ALA A 57 1.98 -9.71 16.95
C ALA A 57 2.83 -9.82 15.67
N GLN A 58 2.74 -10.96 14.95
CA GLN A 58 3.47 -11.18 13.69
C GLN A 58 3.13 -10.12 12.63
N LEU A 59 1.84 -9.74 12.53
CA LEU A 59 1.38 -8.69 11.63
C LEU A 59 2.05 -7.34 11.95
N PHE A 60 2.01 -6.91 13.21
CA PHE A 60 2.57 -5.61 13.58
C PHE A 60 4.10 -5.58 13.53
N ASP A 61 4.78 -6.70 13.82
CA ASP A 61 6.21 -6.84 13.59
C ASP A 61 6.58 -6.68 12.10
N ALA A 62 5.77 -7.23 11.19
CA ALA A 62 5.97 -7.07 9.76
C ALA A 62 5.68 -5.64 9.28
N LEU A 63 4.60 -5.01 9.76
CA LEU A 63 4.32 -3.60 9.47
C LEU A 63 5.46 -2.69 9.96
N ASP A 64 6.05 -2.96 11.13
CA ASP A 64 7.19 -2.20 11.65
C ASP A 64 8.45 -2.36 10.78
N ARG A 65 8.72 -3.56 10.25
CA ARG A 65 9.82 -3.76 9.28
C ARG A 65 9.58 -3.01 7.97
N LEU A 66 8.35 -3.05 7.45
CA LEU A 66 7.98 -2.36 6.22
C LEU A 66 8.03 -0.84 6.38
N GLU A 67 7.58 -0.32 7.52
CA GLU A 67 7.70 1.09 7.89
C GLU A 67 9.17 1.56 7.84
N GLN A 68 10.08 0.81 8.48
CA GLN A 68 11.51 1.12 8.47
C GLN A 68 12.10 1.06 7.05
N ARG A 69 11.70 0.07 6.25
CA ARG A 69 12.15 -0.07 4.86
C ARG A 69 11.74 1.14 4.01
N LEU A 70 10.49 1.58 4.15
CA LEU A 70 9.89 2.70 3.41
C LEU A 70 10.33 4.08 3.91
N ALA A 71 11.06 4.15 5.02
CA ALA A 71 11.68 5.39 5.50
C ALA A 71 12.81 5.89 4.57
N THR A 72 13.42 5.00 3.79
CA THR A 72 14.56 5.33 2.92
C THR A 72 14.30 5.04 1.44
N ARG A 73 13.16 4.44 1.09
CA ARG A 73 12.79 4.05 -0.28
C ARG A 73 11.40 4.57 -0.59
N ARG A 74 11.14 5.02 -1.82
CA ARG A 74 9.78 5.45 -2.21
C ARG A 74 8.82 4.26 -2.22
N TYR A 75 9.23 3.17 -2.86
CA TYR A 75 8.52 1.90 -3.00
C TYR A 75 9.33 0.73 -2.42
N LEU A 76 8.75 -0.47 -2.40
CA LEU A 76 9.37 -1.61 -1.73
C LEU A 76 10.72 -2.00 -2.34
N THR A 77 10.94 -1.87 -3.64
CA THR A 77 12.21 -2.22 -4.31
C THR A 77 13.01 -1.02 -4.80
N GLY A 78 12.63 0.22 -4.41
CA GLY A 78 13.36 1.42 -4.81
C GLY A 78 12.45 2.58 -5.20
N ASP A 79 12.62 3.09 -6.42
CA ASP A 79 11.98 4.33 -6.91
C ASP A 79 10.82 4.09 -7.89
N THR A 80 10.61 2.84 -8.33
CA THR A 80 9.46 2.44 -9.17
C THR A 80 8.59 1.43 -8.44
N ALA A 81 7.28 1.49 -8.67
CA ALA A 81 6.34 0.51 -8.15
C ALA A 81 6.49 -0.83 -8.88
N THR A 82 6.45 -1.93 -8.14
CA THR A 82 6.57 -3.30 -8.65
C THR A 82 5.39 -4.16 -8.18
N GLU A 83 5.37 -5.44 -8.58
CA GLU A 83 4.35 -6.40 -8.14
C GLU A 83 4.23 -6.45 -6.62
N ALA A 84 5.36 -6.40 -5.89
CA ALA A 84 5.36 -6.41 -4.44
C ALA A 84 4.53 -5.26 -3.86
N ASP A 85 4.61 -4.08 -4.47
CA ASP A 85 3.89 -2.90 -4.03
C ASP A 85 2.37 -3.07 -4.19
N TRP A 86 1.95 -3.60 -5.33
CA TRP A 86 0.53 -3.85 -5.59
C TRP A 86 -0.04 -4.95 -4.70
N ARG A 87 0.75 -5.98 -4.38
CA ARG A 87 0.34 -7.04 -3.44
C ARG A 87 0.20 -6.49 -2.01
N LEU A 88 1.07 -5.59 -1.58
CA LEU A 88 0.93 -4.93 -0.27
C LEU A 88 -0.22 -3.92 -0.23
N PHE A 89 -0.34 -3.07 -1.27
CA PHE A 89 -1.34 -2.01 -1.38
C PHE A 89 -2.76 -2.49 -1.13
N THR A 90 -3.14 -3.62 -1.74
CA THR A 90 -4.49 -4.18 -1.59
C THR A 90 -4.86 -4.51 -0.14
N THR A 91 -3.89 -4.87 0.70
CA THR A 91 -4.10 -5.04 2.14
C THR A 91 -4.12 -3.70 2.86
N LEU A 92 -3.17 -2.81 2.59
CA LEU A 92 -3.06 -1.53 3.32
C LEU A 92 -4.27 -0.62 3.11
N VAL A 93 -4.78 -0.51 1.89
CA VAL A 93 -5.96 0.34 1.58
C VAL A 93 -7.24 -0.13 2.31
N ARG A 94 -7.28 -1.39 2.77
CA ARG A 94 -8.39 -1.97 3.55
C ARG A 94 -8.14 -1.96 5.05
N PHE A 95 -6.94 -1.59 5.50
CA PHE A 95 -6.51 -1.76 6.88
C PHE A 95 -7.35 -0.95 7.87
N ASP A 96 -7.37 0.37 7.73
CA ASP A 96 -8.15 1.23 8.62
C ASP A 96 -9.67 1.10 8.42
N PRO A 97 -10.19 1.01 7.17
CA PRO A 97 -11.64 0.83 6.93
C PRO A 97 -12.22 -0.47 7.46
N VAL A 98 -11.43 -1.55 7.51
CA VAL A 98 -11.90 -2.89 7.84
C VAL A 98 -11.06 -3.52 8.94
N TYR A 99 -9.78 -3.83 8.68
CA TYR A 99 -9.02 -4.78 9.49
C TYR A 99 -8.78 -4.30 10.92
N VAL A 100 -8.62 -2.99 11.14
CA VAL A 100 -8.51 -2.41 12.49
C VAL A 100 -9.70 -2.79 13.36
N THR A 101 -10.93 -2.70 12.84
CA THR A 101 -12.15 -2.95 13.62
C THR A 101 -12.63 -4.39 13.46
N HIS A 102 -12.88 -4.81 12.23
CA HIS A 102 -13.51 -6.09 11.91
C HIS A 102 -12.63 -7.28 12.30
N PHE A 103 -11.34 -7.20 12.00
CA PHE A 103 -10.36 -8.24 12.33
C PHE A 103 -9.57 -7.96 13.61
N LYS A 104 -9.92 -6.87 14.32
CA LYS A 104 -9.27 -6.45 15.57
C LYS A 104 -7.77 -6.20 15.43
N CYS A 105 -7.26 -5.91 14.23
CA CYS A 105 -5.86 -5.55 14.02
C CYS A 105 -5.58 -4.13 14.50
N ASN A 106 -5.66 -3.88 15.81
CA ASN A 106 -5.87 -2.55 16.39
C ASN A 106 -4.75 -2.07 17.34
N ILE A 107 -3.55 -2.65 17.29
CA ILE A 107 -2.40 -2.11 18.04
C ILE A 107 -2.13 -0.66 17.61
N ARG A 108 -2.15 -0.39 16.31
CA ARG A 108 -2.05 0.93 15.68
C ARG A 108 -2.92 0.96 14.42
N ARG A 109 -3.38 2.14 14.01
CA ARG A 109 -3.97 2.33 12.68
C ARG A 109 -2.86 2.50 11.65
N LEU A 110 -3.13 2.23 10.38
CA LEU A 110 -2.20 2.49 9.29
C LEU A 110 -1.80 3.96 9.24
N ARG A 111 -2.72 4.89 9.48
CA ARG A 111 -2.41 6.33 9.52
C ARG A 111 -1.45 6.76 10.64
N ASP A 112 -1.22 5.90 11.63
CA ASP A 112 -0.25 6.14 12.71
C ASP A 112 1.19 5.73 12.30
N TYR A 113 1.36 5.15 11.10
CA TYR A 113 2.64 4.84 10.47
C TYR A 113 2.98 5.85 9.37
N PRO A 114 3.89 6.82 9.59
CA PRO A 114 4.09 7.92 8.64
C PRO A 114 4.56 7.45 7.26
N ASN A 115 5.46 6.48 7.16
CA ASN A 115 5.95 6.01 5.86
C ASN A 115 4.91 5.15 5.14
N LEU A 116 4.29 4.18 5.82
CA LEU A 116 3.22 3.36 5.25
C LEU A 116 1.99 4.20 4.85
N TRP A 117 1.63 5.20 5.64
CA TRP A 117 0.52 6.10 5.34
C TRP A 117 0.81 7.02 4.15
N GLY A 118 2.03 7.54 4.04
CA GLY A 118 2.46 8.21 2.82
C GLY A 118 2.45 7.26 1.63
N TYR A 119 2.94 6.04 1.82
CA TYR A 119 3.13 5.05 0.75
C TYR A 119 1.81 4.60 0.13
N VAL A 120 0.80 4.29 0.96
CA VAL A 120 -0.52 3.90 0.44
C VAL A 120 -1.19 5.05 -0.31
N ARG A 121 -0.98 6.31 0.12
CA ARG A 121 -1.50 7.50 -0.57
C ARG A 121 -0.78 7.79 -1.88
N ASP A 122 0.55 7.64 -1.91
CA ASP A 122 1.36 7.73 -3.13
C ASP A 122 0.83 6.75 -4.20
N LEU A 123 0.68 5.47 -3.85
CA LEU A 123 0.12 4.46 -4.76
C LEU A 123 -1.34 4.73 -5.14
N TYR A 124 -2.19 5.17 -4.19
CA TYR A 124 -3.59 5.49 -4.46
C TYR A 124 -3.74 6.63 -5.47
N GLN A 125 -2.82 7.59 -5.46
CA GLN A 125 -2.83 8.77 -6.33
C GLN A 125 -2.18 8.53 -7.69
N LEU A 126 -1.63 7.33 -7.96
CA LEU A 126 -1.19 6.97 -9.30
C LEU A 126 -2.40 6.91 -10.27
N PRO A 127 -2.22 7.30 -11.55
CA PRO A 127 -3.31 7.34 -12.51
C PRO A 127 -4.05 6.00 -12.63
N GLY A 128 -5.38 6.03 -12.56
CA GLY A 128 -6.21 4.84 -12.72
C GLY A 128 -6.36 3.97 -11.47
N ILE A 129 -5.65 4.26 -10.36
CA ILE A 129 -5.71 3.41 -9.15
C ILE A 129 -6.91 3.75 -8.28
N ALA A 130 -7.20 5.04 -8.06
CA ALA A 130 -8.31 5.46 -7.20
C ALA A 130 -9.66 4.87 -7.66
N GLU A 131 -9.88 4.76 -8.97
CA GLU A 131 -11.08 4.19 -9.59
C GLU A 131 -11.23 2.68 -9.34
N THR A 132 -10.16 1.99 -8.91
CA THR A 132 -10.20 0.56 -8.56
C THR A 132 -10.60 0.32 -7.10
N VAL A 133 -10.71 1.37 -6.29
CA VAL A 133 -10.93 1.27 -4.85
C VAL A 133 -12.30 1.82 -4.46
N ASP A 134 -13.24 0.91 -4.21
CA ASP A 134 -14.55 1.24 -3.64
C ASP A 134 -14.60 0.87 -2.15
N ILE A 135 -14.41 1.88 -1.28
CA ILE A 135 -14.38 1.70 0.18
C ILE A 135 -15.74 1.29 0.73
N ASP A 136 -16.85 1.77 0.14
CA ASP A 136 -18.19 1.42 0.59
C ASP A 136 -18.50 -0.04 0.27
N TYR A 137 -18.17 -0.49 -0.94
CA TYR A 137 -18.28 -1.89 -1.32
C TYR A 137 -17.40 -2.80 -0.46
N ILE A 138 -16.13 -2.40 -0.23
CA ILE A 138 -15.22 -3.12 0.67
C ILE A 138 -15.87 -3.29 2.04
N LYS A 139 -16.34 -2.21 2.67
CA LYS A 139 -16.94 -2.28 4.00
C LYS A 139 -18.22 -3.12 4.01
N ALA A 140 -19.09 -2.95 3.03
CA ALA A 140 -20.30 -3.73 2.89
C ALA A 140 -20.01 -5.23 2.79
N HIS A 141 -19.00 -5.61 2.01
CA HIS A 141 -18.57 -7.00 1.89
C HIS A 141 -18.11 -7.57 3.24
N TYR A 142 -17.12 -6.95 3.89
CA TYR A 142 -16.54 -7.52 5.11
C TYR A 142 -17.50 -7.53 6.30
N PHE A 143 -18.16 -6.41 6.58
CA PHE A 143 -19.04 -6.31 7.74
C PHE A 143 -20.38 -7.01 7.51
N GLY A 144 -20.86 -7.10 6.26
CA GLY A 144 -22.12 -7.76 5.92
C GLY A 144 -22.04 -9.28 5.70
N SER A 145 -20.91 -9.79 5.18
CA SER A 145 -20.80 -11.22 4.81
C SER A 145 -20.25 -12.11 5.94
N HIS A 146 -19.41 -11.58 6.82
CA HIS A 146 -18.77 -12.36 7.90
C HIS A 146 -19.63 -12.42 9.16
N THR A 147 -20.79 -13.08 9.08
CA THR A 147 -21.76 -13.17 10.18
C THR A 147 -21.23 -13.88 11.43
N SER A 148 -20.19 -14.72 11.30
CA SER A 148 -19.49 -15.33 12.44
C SER A 148 -18.68 -14.32 13.26
N ILE A 149 -18.23 -13.22 12.64
CA ILE A 149 -17.46 -12.15 13.29
C ILE A 149 -18.38 -10.99 13.67
N ASN A 150 -19.29 -10.60 12.77
CA ASN A 150 -20.24 -9.49 12.94
C ASN A 150 -21.69 -9.96 12.72
N PRO A 151 -22.33 -10.62 13.70
CA PRO A 151 -23.66 -11.23 13.52
C PRO A 151 -24.77 -10.26 13.13
N LYS A 152 -24.65 -8.98 13.51
CA LYS A 152 -25.65 -7.95 13.20
C LYS A 152 -25.47 -7.32 11.83
N GLY A 153 -24.37 -7.58 11.14
CA GLY A 153 -24.10 -7.01 9.81
C GLY A 153 -23.98 -5.48 9.79
N ILE A 154 -23.82 -4.83 10.95
CA ILE A 154 -23.74 -3.37 11.03
C ILE A 154 -22.42 -2.93 10.42
N ILE A 155 -22.49 -2.02 9.44
CA ILE A 155 -21.33 -1.43 8.78
C ILE A 155 -20.96 -0.14 9.54
N PRO A 156 -19.73 -0.01 10.09
CA PRO A 156 -19.30 1.21 10.75
C PRO A 156 -19.30 2.41 9.81
N LYS A 157 -19.67 3.60 10.30
CA LYS A 157 -19.65 4.82 9.49
C LYS A 157 -18.22 5.29 9.20
N GLY A 158 -17.37 5.29 10.22
CA GLY A 158 -15.95 5.64 10.05
C GLY A 158 -15.12 4.51 9.43
N PRO A 159 -13.79 4.68 9.39
CA PRO A 159 -13.07 5.94 9.66
C PRO A 159 -13.32 6.98 8.57
N ASP A 160 -13.10 8.26 8.89
CA ASP A 160 -13.02 9.34 7.91
C ASP A 160 -11.58 9.35 7.36
N ILE A 161 -11.43 8.99 6.08
CA ILE A 161 -10.14 8.83 5.41
C ILE A 161 -10.19 9.50 4.05
N ASP A 162 -9.20 10.34 3.81
CA ASP A 162 -8.94 10.93 2.51
C ASP A 162 -7.55 10.50 1.99
N TYR A 163 -7.55 9.52 1.08
CA TYR A 163 -6.35 9.02 0.43
C TYR A 163 -5.77 10.00 -0.62
N THR A 164 -6.48 11.08 -0.95
CA THR A 164 -6.05 12.10 -1.93
C THR A 164 -5.20 13.21 -1.31
N THR A 165 -5.08 13.24 0.02
CA THR A 165 -4.22 14.21 0.72
C THR A 165 -2.75 14.06 0.32
N PRO A 166 -1.95 15.15 0.26
CA PRO A 166 -0.54 15.07 -0.12
C PRO A 166 0.26 14.06 0.71
N HIS A 167 0.99 13.18 0.05
CA HIS A 167 1.73 12.08 0.68
C HIS A 167 3.16 12.44 1.09
N GLY A 168 3.77 13.43 0.45
CA GLY A 168 5.14 13.88 0.76
C GLY A 168 6.23 12.84 0.45
N ARG A 169 5.97 11.93 -0.50
CA ARG A 169 6.90 10.86 -0.90
C ARG A 169 7.58 11.06 -2.24
N ASP A 170 7.22 12.14 -2.94
CA ASP A 170 8.00 12.59 -4.08
C ASP A 170 9.41 12.92 -3.58
N ARG A 171 10.40 12.18 -4.08
CA ARG A 171 11.79 12.53 -3.80
C ARG A 171 12.03 13.88 -4.47
N SER A 172 12.34 14.91 -3.69
CA SER A 172 12.92 16.16 -4.19
C SER A 172 14.30 15.86 -4.79
N GLY A 173 14.32 15.34 -6.02
CA GLY A 173 15.52 15.09 -6.79
C GLY A 173 15.73 16.21 -7.80
N ASP A 174 16.66 17.11 -7.50
CA ASP A 174 17.38 17.95 -8.47
C ASP A 174 16.58 19.06 -9.20
N SER A 175 16.14 20.08 -8.46
CA SER A 175 15.82 21.40 -9.04
C SER A 175 17.04 22.35 -9.05
N ALA A 176 18.28 21.82 -9.07
CA ALA A 176 19.51 22.62 -9.06
C ALA A 176 20.50 22.23 -10.17
N ARG A 177 19.98 21.83 -11.34
CA ARG A 177 20.74 21.83 -12.59
C ARG A 177 19.88 22.39 -13.72
N GLY A 178 20.10 23.66 -14.04
CA GLY A 178 19.64 24.25 -15.30
C GLY A 178 19.05 25.65 -15.22
N SER A 179 19.80 26.64 -14.74
CA SER A 179 19.70 28.02 -15.26
C SER A 179 20.99 28.79 -14.97
N VAL A 180 22.09 28.35 -15.59
CA VAL A 180 23.23 29.22 -15.85
C VAL A 180 23.35 29.27 -17.36
N ASP A 181 22.83 30.35 -17.92
CA ASP A 181 22.96 30.90 -19.29
C ASP A 181 21.60 31.29 -19.88
N ASP A 182 21.10 32.45 -19.45
CA ASP A 182 20.34 33.35 -20.34
C ASP A 182 20.29 34.80 -19.79
N ALA A 183 21.41 35.27 -19.24
CA ALA A 183 21.55 36.65 -18.73
C ALA A 183 22.73 37.41 -19.37
N ALA A 184 23.12 37.05 -20.59
CA ALA A 184 24.18 37.73 -21.31
C ALA A 184 23.85 37.85 -22.79
N LEU A 185 22.77 38.55 -23.15
CA LEU A 185 22.54 39.06 -24.51
C LEU A 185 21.38 40.08 -24.54
N GLU A 186 21.40 41.13 -23.70
CA GLU A 186 20.56 42.31 -23.95
C GLU A 186 21.06 43.58 -23.24
N LEU A 187 22.29 43.99 -23.58
CA LEU A 187 22.79 45.33 -23.27
C LEU A 187 23.78 45.77 -24.34
N GLN A 188 23.27 45.89 -25.57
CA GLN A 188 23.83 46.72 -26.66
C GLN A 188 22.80 46.85 -27.79
N ALA A 189 21.84 47.75 -27.60
CA ALA A 189 21.09 48.43 -28.66
C ALA A 189 20.56 49.77 -28.12
#